data_AF-A0A524NW36-F1
#
_entry.id   AF-A0A524NW36-F1
#
_cell.length_a   1.000
_cell.length_b   1.000
_cell.length_c   1.000
_cell.angle_alpha   90.00
_cell.angle_beta   90.00
_cell.angle_gamma   90.00
#
_symmetry.space_group_name_H-M   'P 1'
#
loop_
_entity.id
_entity.type
_entity.pdbx_description
1 polymer ?
#
loop_
_entity_poly.entity_id
_entity_poly.type
_entity_poly.pdbx_seq_one_letter_code
_entity_poly.pdbx_strand_id
1 'polypeptide(L)'
;MTNQIKTSDSLKHVRYEIRGQLAQRAHDMERQGHEIVSLNIGNPGLFGFRTPETMRMAMIENLATSEAYCHQKGIFPAREAVVMQQQERGV
;
A
#
# COMPACT_ATOMS: atom_id res chain seq x y z
N MET A 1 32.17 -8.88 22.96
CA MET A 1 31.76 -7.46 22.79
C MET A 1 30.72 -7.41 21.68
N THR A 2 29.46 -7.15 22.00
CA THR A 2 28.37 -7.02 21.01
C THR A 2 28.39 -5.60 20.47
N ASN A 3 28.91 -5.42 19.25
CA ASN A 3 28.95 -4.10 18.61
C ASN A 3 27.53 -3.74 18.15
N GLN A 4 26.87 -2.84 18.89
CA GLN A 4 25.48 -2.47 18.62
C GLN A 4 25.41 -1.51 17.41
N ILE A 5 24.71 -1.93 16.36
CA ILE A 5 24.50 -1.08 15.17
C ILE A 5 23.46 -0.02 15.54
N LYS A 6 23.87 1.25 15.55
CA LYS A 6 22.98 2.38 15.81
C LYS A 6 22.17 2.75 14.57
N THR A 7 20.92 3.12 14.77
CA THR A 7 20.06 3.67 13.72
C THR A 7 20.44 5.11 13.40
N SER A 8 20.16 5.57 12.17
CA SER A 8 20.40 6.96 11.76
C SER A 8 19.58 7.96 12.60
N ASP A 9 20.18 9.09 12.96
CA ASP A 9 19.51 10.16 13.70
C ASP A 9 18.32 10.77 12.95
N SER A 10 18.31 10.71 11.61
CA SER A 10 17.19 11.20 10.79
C SER A 10 15.88 10.46 11.05
N LEU A 11 15.95 9.22 11.53
CA LEU A 11 14.78 8.40 11.84
C LEU A 11 14.24 8.61 13.25
N LYS A 12 14.95 9.37 14.10
CA LYS A 12 14.64 9.51 15.54
C LYS A 12 13.22 9.99 15.83
N HIS A 13 12.63 10.76 14.93
CA HIS A 13 11.28 11.34 15.08
C HIS A 13 10.26 10.80 14.08
N VAL A 14 10.64 9.82 13.25
CA VAL A 14 9.71 9.18 12.30
C VAL A 14 8.81 8.22 13.07
N ARG A 15 7.49 8.45 13.00
CA ARG A 15 6.48 7.59 13.62
C ARG A 15 5.50 7.10 12.57
N TYR A 16 5.23 5.79 12.57
CA TYR A 16 4.21 5.17 11.74
C TYR A 16 3.37 4.21 12.60
N GLU A 17 2.44 4.78 13.34
CA GLU A 17 1.71 4.09 14.41
C GLU A 17 0.66 3.08 13.91
N ILE A 18 0.29 3.12 12.63
CA ILE A 18 -0.66 2.17 12.02
C ILE A 18 -0.21 0.71 12.24
N ARG A 19 1.11 0.47 12.31
CA ARG A 19 1.71 -0.85 12.61
C ARG A 19 2.54 -0.84 13.90
N GLY A 20 2.21 0.07 14.83
CA GLY A 20 2.92 0.25 16.09
C GLY A 20 2.54 -0.77 17.18
N GLN A 21 2.77 -0.39 18.43
CA GLN A 21 2.55 -1.27 19.60
C GLN A 21 1.10 -1.76 19.71
N LEU A 22 0.13 -0.91 19.36
CA LEU A 22 -1.28 -1.28 19.39
C LEU A 22 -1.61 -2.41 18.40
N ALA A 23 -1.04 -2.35 17.19
CA ALA A 23 -1.21 -3.39 16.18
C ALA A 23 -0.56 -4.71 16.63
N GLN A 24 0.60 -4.64 17.29
CA GLN A 24 1.25 -5.82 17.87
C GLN A 24 0.37 -6.45 18.95
N ARG A 25 -0.19 -5.63 19.86
CA ARG A 25 -1.09 -6.12 20.91
C ARG A 25 -2.36 -6.74 20.34
N ALA A 26 -2.96 -6.13 19.33
CA ALA A 26 -4.11 -6.69 18.63
C ALA A 26 -3.77 -8.06 18.02
N HIS A 27 -2.61 -8.19 17.38
CA HIS A 27 -2.16 -9.45 16.81
C HIS A 27 -1.88 -10.53 17.86
N ASP A 28 -1.34 -10.16 19.03
CA ASP A 28 -1.17 -11.09 20.15
C ASP A 28 -2.53 -11.57 20.69
N MET A 29 -3.54 -10.71 20.72
CA MET A 29 -4.90 -11.09 21.10
C MET A 29 -5.53 -12.02 20.06
N GLU A 30 -5.35 -11.77 18.76
CA GLU A 30 -5.78 -12.69 17.69
C GLU A 30 -5.15 -14.07 17.85
N ARG A 31 -3.85 -14.15 18.15
CA ARG A 31 -3.13 -15.42 18.41
C ARG A 31 -3.64 -16.16 19.65
N GLN A 32 -4.20 -15.44 20.62
CA GLN A 32 -4.86 -16.00 21.80
C GLN A 32 -6.29 -16.48 21.49
N GLY A 33 -6.77 -16.31 20.25
CA GLY A 33 -8.10 -16.73 19.79
C GLY A 33 -9.17 -15.66 19.93
N HIS A 34 -8.81 -14.42 20.28
CA HIS A 34 -9.78 -13.32 20.29
C HIS A 34 -10.11 -12.86 18.87
N GLU A 35 -11.38 -12.66 18.60
CA GLU A 35 -11.82 -11.99 17.38
C GLU A 35 -11.57 -10.48 17.50
N ILE A 36 -10.83 -9.91 16.54
CA ILE A 36 -10.53 -8.47 16.49
C ILE A 36 -11.06 -7.90 15.19
N VAL A 37 -11.97 -6.93 15.28
CA VAL A 37 -12.47 -6.19 14.11
C VAL A 37 -11.57 -5.00 13.84
N SER A 38 -10.80 -5.06 12.75
CA SER A 38 -9.86 -4.01 12.36
C SER A 38 -10.58 -2.83 11.71
N LEU A 39 -10.85 -1.76 12.46
CA LEU A 39 -11.46 -0.50 11.95
C LEU A 39 -10.44 0.61 11.70
N ASN A 40 -9.17 0.34 11.96
CA ASN A 40 -8.06 1.30 11.87
C ASN A 40 -7.36 1.32 10.49
N ILE A 41 -7.69 0.37 9.61
CA ILE A 41 -7.03 0.22 8.30
C ILE A 41 -7.99 0.45 7.15
N GLY A 42 -7.60 1.33 6.23
CA GLY A 42 -8.28 1.52 4.95
C GLY A 42 -7.90 0.43 3.96
N ASN A 43 -8.14 -0.85 4.28
CA ASN A 43 -7.93 -1.98 3.37
C ASN A 43 -9.28 -2.54 2.90
N PRO A 44 -9.81 -2.08 1.74
CA PRO A 44 -11.11 -2.52 1.23
C PRO A 44 -11.22 -4.04 1.06
N GLY A 45 -10.12 -4.73 0.76
CA GLY A 45 -10.10 -6.18 0.54
C GLY A 45 -10.57 -6.99 1.76
N LEU A 46 -10.26 -6.52 2.98
CA LEU A 46 -10.70 -7.12 4.24
C LEU A 46 -12.22 -6.97 4.46
N PHE A 47 -12.84 -6.01 3.79
CA PHE A 47 -14.27 -5.72 3.90
C PHE A 47 -15.05 -6.19 2.67
N GLY A 48 -14.49 -7.11 1.89
CA GLY A 48 -15.18 -7.75 0.76
C GLY A 48 -15.18 -6.94 -0.55
N PHE A 49 -14.58 -5.74 -0.58
CA PHE A 49 -14.39 -5.03 -1.84
C PHE A 49 -13.40 -5.78 -2.74
N ARG A 50 -13.66 -5.77 -4.04
CA ARG A 50 -12.82 -6.41 -5.05
C ARG A 50 -12.53 -5.42 -6.16
N THR A 51 -11.35 -5.57 -6.75
CA THR A 51 -10.97 -4.81 -7.94
C THR A 51 -11.98 -5.08 -9.06
N PRO A 52 -12.46 -4.06 -9.77
CA PRO A 52 -13.35 -4.25 -10.92
C PRO A 52 -12.75 -5.19 -11.96
N GLU A 53 -13.59 -5.99 -12.59
CA GLU A 53 -13.16 -7.02 -13.54
C GLU A 53 -12.36 -6.44 -14.71
N THR A 54 -12.79 -5.29 -15.23
CA THR A 54 -12.11 -4.57 -16.31
C THR A 54 -10.67 -4.21 -15.96
N MET A 55 -10.42 -3.79 -14.72
CA MET A 55 -9.07 -3.48 -14.23
C MET A 55 -8.24 -4.75 -14.05
N ARG A 56 -8.85 -5.84 -13.55
CA ARG A 56 -8.18 -7.13 -13.41
C ARG A 56 -7.73 -7.69 -14.77
N MET A 57 -8.60 -7.61 -15.78
CA MET A 57 -8.28 -8.03 -17.14
C MET A 57 -7.17 -7.18 -17.76
N ALA A 58 -7.24 -5.86 -17.62
CA ALA A 58 -6.18 -4.97 -18.10
C ALA A 58 -4.81 -5.31 -17.48
N MET A 59 -4.76 -5.65 -16.18
CA MET A 59 -3.53 -6.11 -15.54
C MET A 59 -2.99 -7.41 -16.15
N ILE A 60 -3.87 -8.39 -16.39
CA ILE A 60 -3.49 -9.68 -16.97
C ILE A 60 -2.95 -9.51 -18.39
N GLU A 61 -3.64 -8.74 -19.22
CA GLU A 61 -3.27 -8.49 -20.62
C GLU A 61 -1.91 -7.78 -20.74
N ASN A 62 -1.61 -6.86 -19.83
CA ASN A 62 -0.37 -6.07 -19.88
C ASN A 62 0.80 -6.70 -19.10
N LEU A 63 0.58 -7.81 -18.39
CA LEU A 63 1.58 -8.43 -17.52
C LEU A 63 2.85 -8.83 -18.29
N ALA A 64 2.69 -9.47 -19.45
CA ALA A 64 3.82 -9.92 -20.28
C ALA A 64 4.69 -8.75 -20.78
N THR A 65 4.10 -7.58 -20.99
CA THR A 65 4.82 -6.38 -21.45
C THR A 65 5.39 -5.52 -20.31
N SER A 66 5.18 -5.91 -19.05
CA SER A 66 5.53 -5.11 -17.87
C SER A 66 6.90 -5.45 -17.25
N GLU A 67 7.65 -6.38 -17.83
CA GLU A 67 8.91 -6.88 -17.27
C GLU A 67 10.03 -5.83 -17.25
N ALA A 68 10.10 -5.00 -18.30
CA ALA A 68 11.14 -3.99 -18.43
C ALA A 68 10.84 -2.74 -17.57
N TYR A 69 11.90 -2.08 -17.11
CA TYR A 69 11.76 -0.79 -16.44
C TYR A 69 11.10 0.24 -17.34
N CYS A 70 10.17 1.00 -16.78
CA CYS A 70 9.61 2.19 -17.42
C CYS A 70 10.45 3.44 -17.11
N HIS A 71 10.11 4.56 -17.73
CA HIS A 71 10.70 5.85 -17.40
C HIS A 71 10.51 6.20 -15.91
N GLN A 72 11.48 6.87 -15.27
CA GLN A 72 11.47 7.20 -13.82
C GLN A 72 10.22 7.94 -13.31
N LYS A 73 9.49 8.63 -14.20
CA LYS A 73 8.22 9.31 -13.88
C LYS A 73 6.99 8.39 -13.94
N GLY A 74 7.13 7.18 -14.47
CA GLY A 74 6.05 6.24 -14.74
C GLY A 74 5.65 6.15 -16.21
N ILE A 75 4.79 5.15 -16.49
CA ILE A 75 4.22 4.83 -17.80
C ILE A 75 3.48 6.04 -18.39
N PHE A 76 3.83 6.46 -19.60
CA PHE A 76 3.28 7.69 -20.20
C PHE A 76 1.75 7.66 -20.34
N PRO A 77 1.12 6.63 -20.96
CA PRO A 77 -0.34 6.54 -21.04
C PRO A 77 -1.05 6.62 -19.68
N ALA A 78 -0.47 6.03 -18.63
CA ALA A 78 -1.05 6.11 -17.28
C ALA A 78 -1.00 7.53 -16.72
N ARG A 79 0.08 8.27 -16.96
CA ARG A 79 0.19 9.67 -16.54
C ARG A 79 -0.76 10.58 -17.33
N GLU A 80 -0.90 10.34 -18.63
CA GLU A 80 -1.86 11.07 -19.48
C GLU A 80 -3.29 10.85 -18.98
N ALA A 81 -3.69 9.61 -18.69
CA ALA A 81 -5.00 9.31 -18.14
C ALA A 81 -5.28 10.04 -16.80
N VAL A 82 -4.28 10.16 -15.93
CA VAL A 82 -4.41 10.95 -14.67
C VAL A 82 -4.65 12.43 -14.97
N VAL A 83 -3.93 13.00 -15.95
CA VAL A 83 -4.11 14.41 -16.36
C VAL A 83 -5.51 14.62 -16.93
N MET A 84 -5.94 13.78 -17.87
CA MET A 84 -7.27 13.86 -18.46
C MET A 84 -8.37 13.78 -17.40
N GLN A 85 -8.23 12.86 -16.44
CA GLN A 85 -9.17 12.76 -15.32
C GLN A 85 -9.19 14.03 -14.45
N GLN A 86 -8.05 14.66 -14.19
CA GLN A 86 -8.04 15.90 -13.41
C GLN A 86 -8.63 17.09 -14.18
N GLN A 87 -8.40 17.16 -15.49
CA GLN A 87 -9.01 18.17 -16.36
C GLN A 87 -10.54 18.04 -16.37
N GLU A 88 -11.08 16.82 -16.44
CA GLU A 88 -12.52 16.55 -16.33
C GLU A 88 -13.09 16.98 -14.97
N ARG A 89 -12.28 16.95 -13.91
CA ARG A 89 -12.65 17.42 -12.56
C ARG A 89 -12.49 18.94 -12.38
N GLY A 90 -12.03 19.67 -13.40
CA GLY A 90 -11.85 21.12 -13.39
C GLY A 90 -10.60 21.60 -12.65
N VAL A 91 -9.58 20.75 -12.50
CA VAL A 91 -8.26 21.08 -11.94
C VAL A 91 -7.27 21.42 -13.05
#